data_AF-A0A397S1P7-F1
#
_entry.id   AF-A0A397S1P7-F1
#
_cell.length_a   1.000
_cell.length_b   1.000
_cell.length_c   1.000
_cell.angle_alpha   90.00
_cell.angle_beta   90.00
_cell.angle_gamma   90.00
#
_symmetry.space_group_name_H-M   'P 1'
#
loop_
_entity.id
_entity.type
_entity.pdbx_description
1 polymer ?
#
loop_
_entity_poly.entity_id
_entity_poly.type
_entity_poly.pdbx_seq_one_letter_code
_entity_poly.pdbx_strand_id
1 'polypeptide(L)'
;MVYGICEECKQENTWNKWCNTCNAKRFQQNFKNWSSGNDDIDKFIQHTQLSANYYRKVLEWIPYDRFYNIEYIAKGGFGKVYRANWIDGFIWDWDNKNKNWGRRYPNRDVALKSLNNSKNVTLEFINEITSHHKINDNVSIIRLYGITQDPDTKNYMMVLNYAENGSLRNYLDDCYNDLSWKEKIENLHDIADGLDQIHANELIHRDLHIGNILHTHEFTFSNVCITDMGLCKPADYIATESTKNSTYGVLPYIAPEILRGQNYTKAADIYSFALKICQGVRPRFDIKVPQLFVHLIKRCLDANQLNRPTASEVLNILKKWWIELRKAEEIEETELLKQIKEADKINNNNIQINIPSTCLSYETHSEAIYTSRLLNFNNLPEPKNSDDYYKQYDNIISTEYSENLQIDISQLKINDDQNDESKSEKSF
;
A
#
# COMPACT_ATOMS: atom_id res chain seq x y z
N MET A 1 16.18 -24.84 1.96
CA MET A 1 16.22 -25.10 3.42
C MET A 1 15.29 -26.26 3.71
N VAL A 2 15.69 -27.20 4.56
CA VAL A 2 14.83 -28.30 5.04
C VAL A 2 14.23 -27.87 6.38
N TYR A 3 12.91 -27.75 6.49
CA TYR A 3 12.22 -27.30 7.72
C TYR A 3 11.96 -28.42 8.74
N GLY A 4 12.74 -29.50 8.64
CA GLY A 4 12.59 -30.72 9.43
C GLY A 4 11.48 -31.65 8.92
N ILE A 5 11.31 -32.77 9.62
CA ILE A 5 10.31 -33.81 9.32
C ILE A 5 9.13 -33.67 10.28
N CYS A 6 7.91 -33.87 9.77
CA CYS A 6 6.70 -33.90 10.58
C CYS A 6 6.70 -35.11 11.52
N GLU A 7 6.47 -34.87 12.81
CA GLU A 7 6.43 -35.94 13.82
C GLU A 7 5.31 -36.97 13.58
N GLU A 8 4.20 -36.56 12.94
CA GLU A 8 3.02 -37.40 12.75
C GLU A 8 3.08 -38.22 11.45
N CYS A 9 3.21 -37.56 10.29
CA CYS A 9 3.15 -38.24 8.99
C CYS A 9 4.52 -38.59 8.39
N LYS A 10 5.61 -38.19 9.04
CA LYS A 10 7.00 -38.42 8.60
C LYS A 10 7.36 -37.82 7.24
N GLN A 11 6.52 -36.94 6.68
CA GLN A 11 6.84 -36.14 5.50
C GLN A 11 7.61 -34.88 5.87
N GLU A 12 8.28 -34.25 4.90
CA GLU A 12 8.94 -32.97 5.11
C GLU A 12 7.93 -31.88 5.51
N ASN A 13 8.34 -31.04 6.47
CA ASN A 13 7.58 -29.84 6.80
C ASN A 13 7.74 -28.80 5.69
N THR A 14 6.66 -28.10 5.39
CA THR A 14 6.66 -27.00 4.42
C THR A 14 7.14 -25.69 5.03
N TRP A 15 7.15 -25.58 6.37
CA TRP A 15 7.72 -24.47 7.14
C TRP A 15 8.08 -24.91 8.56
N ASN A 16 8.77 -24.07 9.32
CA ASN A 16 9.11 -24.35 10.71
C ASN A 16 7.86 -24.74 11.52
N LYS A 17 7.82 -25.99 12.01
CA LYS A 17 6.68 -26.63 12.70
C LYS A 17 5.36 -26.66 11.93
N TRP A 18 5.40 -26.54 10.59
CA TRP A 18 4.22 -26.60 9.73
C TRP A 18 4.30 -27.76 8.76
N CYS A 19 3.37 -28.70 8.88
CA CYS A 19 3.17 -29.77 7.91
C CYS A 19 1.85 -29.52 7.18
N ASN A 20 1.92 -29.12 5.90
CA ASN A 20 0.73 -28.86 5.09
C ASN A 20 -0.25 -30.06 5.10
N THR A 21 0.23 -31.29 4.85
CA THR A 21 -0.62 -32.49 4.81
C THR A 21 -1.38 -32.73 6.13
N CYS A 22 -0.71 -32.64 7.28
CA CYS A 22 -1.37 -32.83 8.58
C CYS A 22 -2.30 -31.66 8.91
N ASN A 23 -1.86 -30.42 8.68
CA ASN A 23 -2.66 -29.23 8.97
C ASN A 23 -3.91 -29.15 8.11
N ALA A 24 -3.84 -29.48 6.81
CA ALA A 24 -4.99 -29.53 5.92
C ALA A 24 -6.06 -30.52 6.43
N LYS A 25 -5.66 -31.71 6.91
CA LYS A 25 -6.58 -32.68 7.52
C LYS A 25 -7.25 -32.13 8.78
N ARG A 26 -6.50 -31.43 9.65
CA ARG A 26 -7.03 -30.81 10.87
C ARG A 26 -8.03 -29.71 10.56
N PHE A 27 -7.72 -28.84 9.60
CA PHE A 27 -8.65 -27.83 9.10
C PHE A 27 -9.92 -28.48 8.56
N GLN A 28 -9.78 -29.50 7.69
CA GLN A 28 -10.91 -30.20 7.09
C GLN A 28 -11.86 -30.82 8.13
N GLN A 29 -11.32 -31.38 9.22
CA GLN A 29 -12.12 -31.89 10.33
C GLN A 29 -12.90 -30.80 11.07
N ASN A 30 -12.41 -29.56 11.05
CA ASN A 30 -13.00 -28.41 11.73
C ASN A 30 -14.00 -27.61 10.87
N PHE A 31 -14.10 -27.87 9.56
CA PHE A 31 -14.99 -27.10 8.66
C PHE A 31 -16.47 -27.15 9.03
N LYS A 32 -16.90 -28.16 9.79
CA LYS A 32 -18.29 -28.27 10.26
C LYS A 32 -18.56 -27.43 11.51
N ASN A 33 -17.53 -26.90 12.16
CA ASN A 33 -17.62 -26.22 13.45
C ASN A 33 -17.77 -24.71 13.32
N TRP A 34 -17.67 -24.16 12.12
CA TRP A 34 -17.86 -22.74 11.85
C TRP A 34 -18.43 -22.54 10.45
N SER A 35 -19.15 -21.43 10.25
CA SER A 35 -19.56 -20.93 8.95
C SER A 35 -19.70 -19.42 9.04
N SER A 36 -19.42 -18.72 7.94
CA SER A 36 -19.67 -17.29 7.78
C SER A 36 -21.11 -16.94 7.42
N GLY A 37 -21.96 -17.95 7.19
CA GLY A 37 -23.29 -17.78 6.60
C GLY A 37 -23.26 -17.49 5.10
N ASN A 38 -22.08 -17.53 4.46
CA ASN A 38 -21.92 -17.37 3.01
C ASN A 38 -21.01 -18.46 2.43
N ASP A 39 -21.56 -19.27 1.52
CA ASP A 39 -20.85 -20.41 0.94
C ASP A 39 -19.58 -20.03 0.17
N ASP A 40 -19.53 -18.88 -0.48
CA ASP A 40 -18.37 -18.45 -1.27
C ASP A 40 -17.21 -18.03 -0.37
N ILE A 41 -17.51 -17.29 0.71
CA ILE A 41 -16.52 -16.97 1.75
C ILE A 41 -16.02 -18.24 2.43
N ASP A 42 -16.92 -19.15 2.80
CA ASP A 42 -16.55 -20.40 3.45
C ASP A 42 -15.63 -21.23 2.55
N LYS A 43 -16.00 -21.43 1.28
CA LYS A 43 -15.16 -22.14 0.29
C LYS A 43 -13.81 -21.46 0.10
N PHE A 44 -13.78 -20.13 0.04
CA PHE A 44 -12.54 -19.37 -0.10
C PHE A 44 -11.61 -19.59 1.10
N ILE A 45 -12.10 -19.40 2.32
CA ILE A 45 -11.32 -19.60 3.56
C ILE A 45 -10.83 -21.04 3.64
N GLN A 46 -11.71 -22.02 3.41
CA GLN A 46 -11.35 -23.45 3.41
C GLN A 46 -10.26 -23.76 2.39
N HIS A 47 -10.34 -23.18 1.18
CA HIS A 47 -9.29 -23.33 0.16
C HIS A 47 -7.94 -22.79 0.63
N THR A 48 -7.91 -21.59 1.25
CA THR A 48 -6.66 -21.04 1.80
C THR A 48 -6.08 -21.95 2.91
N GLN A 49 -6.93 -22.50 3.76
CA GLN A 49 -6.53 -23.39 4.87
C GLN A 49 -5.94 -24.72 4.38
N LEU A 50 -6.53 -25.32 3.33
CA LEU A 50 -6.04 -26.59 2.76
C LEU A 50 -4.71 -26.41 1.99
N SER A 51 -4.55 -25.28 1.29
CA SER A 51 -3.36 -24.99 0.47
C SER A 51 -2.21 -24.35 1.25
N ALA A 52 -2.44 -23.91 2.49
CA ALA A 52 -1.44 -23.21 3.29
C ALA A 52 -0.20 -24.07 3.58
N ASN A 53 0.93 -23.65 3.02
CA ASN A 53 2.25 -24.23 3.28
C ASN A 53 2.94 -23.61 4.51
N TYR A 54 2.40 -22.52 5.07
CA TYR A 54 2.79 -21.95 6.35
C TYR A 54 1.74 -20.96 6.86
N TYR A 55 1.90 -20.48 8.09
CA TYR A 55 0.85 -19.78 8.84
C TYR A 55 0.37 -18.44 8.27
N ARG A 56 1.16 -17.68 7.49
CA ARG A 56 0.65 -16.43 6.87
C ARG A 56 -0.27 -16.67 5.66
N LYS A 57 -0.24 -17.89 5.09
CA LYS A 57 -1.17 -18.29 4.02
C LYS A 57 -2.49 -18.85 4.56
N VAL A 58 -2.70 -18.86 5.87
CA VAL A 58 -4.00 -19.22 6.45
C VAL A 58 -4.83 -17.96 6.64
N LEU A 59 -6.05 -17.97 6.09
CA LEU A 59 -7.10 -17.05 6.51
C LEU A 59 -8.05 -17.74 7.48
N GLU A 60 -8.57 -16.96 8.42
CA GLU A 60 -9.51 -17.43 9.43
C GLU A 60 -10.89 -16.79 9.22
N TRP A 61 -11.94 -17.57 9.45
CA TRP A 61 -13.20 -16.98 9.86
C TRP A 61 -13.09 -16.64 11.34
N ILE A 62 -13.25 -15.37 11.67
CA ILE A 62 -13.09 -14.88 13.04
C ILE A 62 -14.47 -14.40 13.52
N PRO A 63 -15.11 -15.11 14.47
CA PRO A 63 -16.37 -14.66 15.05
C PRO A 63 -16.25 -13.24 15.62
N TYR A 64 -17.26 -12.40 15.39
CA TYR A 64 -17.16 -10.98 15.71
C TYR A 64 -17.04 -10.71 17.22
N ASP A 65 -17.57 -11.60 18.06
CA ASP A 65 -17.44 -11.58 19.52
C ASP A 65 -16.01 -11.86 20.03
N ARG A 66 -15.07 -12.20 19.13
CA ARG A 66 -13.63 -12.27 19.44
C ARG A 66 -12.95 -10.90 19.38
N PHE A 67 -13.68 -9.85 19.03
CA PHE A 67 -13.19 -8.48 19.01
C PHE A 67 -13.82 -7.64 20.12
N TYR A 68 -13.02 -6.76 20.73
CA TYR A 68 -13.48 -5.78 21.72
C TYR A 68 -12.76 -4.45 21.53
N ASN A 69 -13.21 -3.40 22.24
CA ASN A 69 -12.72 -2.01 22.07
C ASN A 69 -12.74 -1.57 20.61
N ILE A 70 -13.89 -1.75 19.95
CA ILE A 70 -14.04 -1.43 18.53
C ILE A 70 -14.25 0.07 18.38
N GLU A 71 -13.31 0.73 17.71
CA GLU A 71 -13.24 2.19 17.56
C GLU A 71 -13.22 2.55 16.08
N TYR A 72 -14.07 3.48 15.65
CA TYR A 72 -14.04 3.98 14.27
C TYR A 72 -12.78 4.81 14.04
N ILE A 73 -12.05 4.51 12.95
CA ILE A 73 -10.85 5.27 12.55
C ILE A 73 -11.21 6.26 11.45
N ALA A 74 -11.68 5.74 10.31
CA ALA A 74 -11.85 6.54 9.09
C ALA A 74 -12.81 5.89 8.10
N LYS A 75 -13.29 6.71 7.16
CA LYS A 75 -14.04 6.29 5.97
C LYS A 75 -13.26 6.74 4.74
N GLY A 76 -12.84 5.77 3.93
CA GLY A 76 -12.21 6.02 2.63
C GLY A 76 -13.21 5.93 1.49
N GLY A 77 -12.72 6.05 0.25
CA GLY A 77 -13.53 5.89 -0.97
C GLY A 77 -14.17 4.50 -1.08
N PHE A 78 -13.50 3.47 -0.55
CA PHE A 78 -13.90 2.08 -0.70
C PHE A 78 -14.52 1.45 0.55
N GLY A 79 -14.66 2.19 1.66
CA GLY A 79 -15.20 1.58 2.88
C GLY A 79 -14.92 2.31 4.18
N LYS A 80 -15.24 1.66 5.30
CA LYS A 80 -14.96 2.13 6.66
C LYS A 80 -13.94 1.23 7.35
N VAL A 81 -13.06 1.84 8.13
CA VAL A 81 -12.02 1.16 8.90
C VAL A 81 -12.20 1.44 10.38
N TYR A 82 -12.06 0.38 11.18
CA TYR A 82 -12.16 0.40 12.64
C TYR A 82 -10.90 -0.22 13.25
N ARG A 83 -10.49 0.25 14.43
CA ARG A 83 -9.52 -0.42 15.29
C ARG A 83 -10.27 -1.38 16.20
N ALA A 84 -9.69 -2.53 16.53
CA ALA A 84 -10.21 -3.43 17.55
C ALA A 84 -9.09 -4.25 18.19
N ASN A 85 -9.32 -4.77 19.41
CA ASN A 85 -8.47 -5.79 20.02
C ASN A 85 -8.97 -7.19 19.66
N TRP A 86 -8.08 -8.07 19.19
CA TRP A 86 -8.42 -9.47 18.89
C TRP A 86 -7.99 -10.40 20.03
N ILE A 87 -8.95 -11.04 20.70
CA ILE A 87 -8.70 -11.85 21.91
C ILE A 87 -7.70 -12.98 21.63
N ASP A 88 -7.89 -13.70 20.52
CA ASP A 88 -7.14 -14.94 20.27
C ASP A 88 -5.74 -14.70 19.73
N GLY A 89 -5.56 -13.71 18.85
CA GLY A 89 -4.41 -13.62 17.96
C GLY A 89 -4.44 -14.67 16.84
N PHE A 90 -3.47 -14.66 15.93
CA PHE A 90 -3.48 -15.50 14.73
C PHE A 90 -2.90 -16.90 14.95
N ILE A 91 -3.32 -17.87 14.12
CA ILE A 91 -2.71 -19.21 14.07
C ILE A 91 -1.21 -19.10 13.71
N TRP A 92 -0.35 -19.73 14.52
CA TRP A 92 1.09 -19.79 14.28
C TRP A 92 1.56 -21.20 13.88
N ASP A 93 1.16 -22.20 14.64
CA ASP A 93 1.51 -23.61 14.43
C ASP A 93 0.45 -24.52 15.07
N TRP A 94 0.66 -25.83 14.97
CA TRP A 94 -0.15 -26.81 15.68
C TRP A 94 0.58 -27.26 16.95
N ASP A 95 -0.07 -27.12 18.10
CA ASP A 95 0.45 -27.59 19.37
C ASP A 95 0.15 -29.09 19.56
N ASN A 96 1.17 -29.93 19.36
CA ASN A 96 1.07 -31.38 19.51
C ASN A 96 0.71 -31.84 20.93
N LYS A 97 1.02 -31.05 21.96
CA LYS A 97 0.76 -31.37 23.37
C LYS A 97 -0.69 -31.08 23.73
N ASN A 98 -1.17 -29.89 23.38
CA ASN A 98 -2.52 -29.44 23.70
C ASN A 98 -3.57 -29.86 22.65
N LYS A 99 -3.13 -30.43 21.52
CA LYS A 99 -3.98 -30.84 20.38
C LYS A 99 -4.89 -29.69 19.91
N ASN A 100 -4.31 -28.49 19.81
CA ASN A 100 -5.01 -27.29 19.38
C ASN A 100 -4.08 -26.37 18.57
N TRP A 101 -4.64 -25.37 17.89
CA TRP A 101 -3.88 -24.36 17.18
C TRP A 101 -3.14 -23.45 18.16
N GLY A 102 -1.82 -23.36 18.01
CA GLY A 102 -0.99 -22.39 18.71
C GLY A 102 -1.32 -20.99 18.23
N ARG A 103 -1.60 -20.08 19.17
CA ARG A 103 -1.92 -18.68 18.88
C ARG A 103 -0.74 -17.77 19.20
N ARG A 104 -0.55 -16.73 18.38
CA ARG A 104 0.44 -15.67 18.65
C ARG A 104 -0.21 -14.30 18.76
N TYR A 105 0.33 -13.51 19.70
CA TYR A 105 -0.08 -12.15 20.01
C TYR A 105 -1.57 -12.04 20.36
N PRO A 106 -2.04 -12.74 21.42
CA PRO A 106 -3.39 -12.51 21.93
C PRO A 106 -3.54 -11.06 22.37
N ASN A 107 -4.77 -10.52 22.26
CA ASN A 107 -5.13 -9.12 22.55
C ASN A 107 -4.44 -8.07 21.67
N ARG A 108 -3.81 -8.46 20.56
CA ARG A 108 -3.21 -7.52 19.60
C ARG A 108 -4.27 -6.65 18.91
N ASP A 109 -3.86 -5.44 18.57
CA ASP A 109 -4.63 -4.53 17.73
C ASP A 109 -4.74 -5.03 16.28
N VAL A 110 -5.95 -4.98 15.75
CA VAL A 110 -6.29 -5.27 14.35
C VAL A 110 -7.10 -4.13 13.75
N ALA A 111 -7.03 -4.00 12.43
CA ALA A 111 -7.90 -3.13 11.66
C ALA A 111 -9.04 -3.96 11.04
N LEU A 112 -10.29 -3.55 11.27
CA LEU A 112 -11.47 -4.11 10.63
C LEU A 112 -11.88 -3.20 9.46
N LYS A 113 -11.66 -3.65 8.22
CA LYS A 113 -12.03 -2.91 7.01
C LYS A 113 -13.31 -3.50 6.41
N SER A 114 -14.38 -2.71 6.39
CA SER A 114 -15.65 -3.03 5.69
C SER A 114 -15.69 -2.35 4.33
N LEU A 115 -16.15 -3.04 3.28
CA LEU A 115 -16.49 -2.40 2.00
C LEU A 115 -17.90 -1.82 2.02
N ASN A 116 -18.14 -0.79 1.21
CA ASN A 116 -19.47 -0.23 1.06
C ASN A 116 -20.45 -1.32 0.57
N ASN A 117 -21.61 -1.44 1.23
CA ASN A 117 -22.65 -2.43 0.93
C ASN A 117 -22.20 -3.91 1.00
N SER A 118 -21.17 -4.24 1.79
CA SER A 118 -20.68 -5.61 1.93
C SER A 118 -21.64 -6.60 2.60
N LYS A 119 -22.87 -6.19 2.98
CA LYS A 119 -23.94 -7.10 3.41
C LYS A 119 -24.23 -8.19 2.36
N ASN A 120 -24.22 -7.79 1.10
CA ASN A 120 -24.28 -8.70 -0.04
C ASN A 120 -22.85 -8.86 -0.53
N VAL A 121 -22.28 -10.06 -0.37
CA VAL A 121 -20.91 -10.34 -0.84
C VAL A 121 -20.84 -10.01 -2.34
N THR A 122 -20.09 -8.96 -2.67
CA THR A 122 -19.90 -8.52 -4.05
C THR A 122 -18.69 -9.23 -4.67
N LEU A 123 -18.68 -9.32 -5.99
CA LEU A 123 -17.48 -9.77 -6.72
C LEU A 123 -16.27 -8.89 -6.41
N GLU A 124 -16.48 -7.60 -6.13
CA GLU A 124 -15.41 -6.68 -5.74
C GLU A 124 -14.77 -7.09 -4.41
N PHE A 125 -15.58 -7.43 -3.39
CA PHE A 125 -15.07 -7.91 -2.10
C PHE A 125 -14.25 -9.21 -2.27
N ILE A 126 -14.79 -10.19 -3.01
CA ILE A 126 -14.10 -11.46 -3.27
C ILE A 126 -12.79 -11.23 -4.06
N ASN A 127 -12.79 -10.32 -5.03
CA ASN A 127 -11.59 -10.01 -5.81
C ASN A 127 -10.52 -9.31 -4.98
N GLU A 128 -10.89 -8.42 -4.07
CA GLU A 128 -9.96 -7.75 -3.16
C GLU A 128 -9.30 -8.76 -2.22
N ILE A 129 -10.08 -9.58 -1.51
CA ILE A 129 -9.53 -10.61 -0.60
C ILE A 129 -8.68 -11.64 -1.37
N THR A 130 -9.07 -11.98 -2.59
CA THR A 130 -8.32 -12.94 -3.43
C THR A 130 -6.98 -12.35 -3.86
N SER A 131 -6.97 -11.11 -4.36
CA SER A 131 -5.75 -10.42 -4.77
C SER A 131 -4.81 -10.22 -3.59
N HIS A 132 -5.35 -9.80 -2.44
CA HIS A 132 -4.59 -9.62 -1.21
C HIS A 132 -3.99 -10.94 -0.72
N HIS A 133 -4.76 -12.03 -0.71
CA HIS A 133 -4.31 -13.33 -0.27
C HIS A 133 -3.10 -13.86 -1.06
N LYS A 134 -3.08 -13.64 -2.39
CA LYS A 134 -1.97 -14.08 -3.27
C LYS A 134 -0.61 -13.55 -2.79
N ILE A 135 -0.57 -12.31 -2.33
CA ILE A 135 0.64 -11.57 -1.93
C ILE A 135 0.81 -11.40 -0.40
N ASN A 136 -0.07 -12.02 0.39
CA ASN A 136 -0.11 -11.89 1.86
C ASN A 136 1.16 -12.41 2.59
N ASP A 137 2.01 -13.10 1.84
CA ASP A 137 3.26 -13.68 2.29
C ASP A 137 4.37 -12.66 2.51
N ASN A 138 4.36 -11.59 1.72
CA ASN A 138 5.35 -10.55 1.80
C ASN A 138 5.10 -9.65 3.04
N VAL A 139 6.18 -9.26 3.72
CA VAL A 139 6.15 -8.46 4.95
C VAL A 139 5.88 -6.98 4.70
N SER A 140 6.19 -6.53 3.50
CA SER A 140 5.96 -5.18 2.96
C SER A 140 4.54 -5.03 2.39
N ILE A 141 3.67 -6.04 2.53
CA ILE A 141 2.22 -5.97 2.30
C ILE A 141 1.51 -6.11 3.64
N ILE A 142 0.50 -5.26 3.90
CA ILE A 142 -0.26 -5.34 5.14
C ILE A 142 -0.87 -6.74 5.28
N ARG A 143 -0.72 -7.37 6.45
CA ARG A 143 -1.18 -8.75 6.61
C ARG A 143 -2.70 -8.81 6.73
N LEU A 144 -3.32 -9.67 5.92
CA LEU A 144 -4.69 -10.16 6.05
C LEU A 144 -4.70 -11.42 6.93
N TYR A 145 -5.42 -11.36 8.05
CA TYR A 145 -5.59 -12.50 8.97
C TYR A 145 -6.82 -13.33 8.64
N GLY A 146 -7.87 -12.69 8.15
CA GLY A 146 -9.15 -13.37 7.99
C GLY A 146 -10.29 -12.43 7.67
N ILE A 147 -11.50 -12.96 7.85
CA ILE A 147 -12.76 -12.31 7.56
C ILE A 147 -13.67 -12.45 8.80
N THR A 148 -14.44 -11.40 9.07
CA THR A 148 -15.50 -11.40 10.08
C THR A 148 -16.77 -10.78 9.49
N GLN A 149 -17.88 -10.81 10.24
CA GLN A 149 -19.11 -10.11 9.89
C GLN A 149 -19.63 -9.38 11.12
N ASP A 150 -19.88 -8.09 10.95
CA ASP A 150 -20.54 -7.28 11.97
C ASP A 150 -22.00 -7.79 12.15
N PRO A 151 -22.41 -8.24 13.35
CA PRO A 151 -23.73 -8.81 13.57
C PRO A 151 -24.86 -7.79 13.43
N ASP A 152 -24.60 -6.50 13.65
CA ASP A 152 -25.61 -5.44 13.60
C ASP A 152 -25.80 -4.96 12.16
N THR A 153 -24.70 -4.64 11.49
CA THR A 153 -24.76 -4.14 10.12
C THR A 153 -24.87 -5.25 9.08
N LYS A 154 -24.48 -6.48 9.41
CA LYS A 154 -24.33 -7.64 8.49
C LYS A 154 -23.24 -7.49 7.44
N ASN A 155 -22.43 -6.44 7.53
CA ASN A 155 -21.31 -6.21 6.61
C ASN A 155 -20.19 -7.20 6.90
N TYR A 156 -19.71 -7.87 5.85
CA TYR A 156 -18.43 -8.58 5.92
C TYR A 156 -17.26 -7.60 6.00
N MET A 157 -16.26 -7.94 6.79
CA MET A 157 -15.08 -7.11 7.05
C MET A 157 -13.80 -7.94 6.95
N MET A 158 -12.76 -7.35 6.37
CA MET A 158 -11.41 -7.89 6.40
C MET A 158 -10.77 -7.59 7.75
N VAL A 159 -10.06 -8.58 8.31
CA VAL A 159 -9.29 -8.43 9.55
C VAL A 159 -7.81 -8.30 9.18
N LEU A 160 -7.27 -7.09 9.32
CA LEU A 160 -5.93 -6.70 8.88
C LEU A 160 -5.02 -6.41 10.08
N ASN A 161 -3.72 -6.47 9.87
CA ASN A 161 -2.75 -5.89 10.79
C ASN A 161 -3.05 -4.40 11.02
N TYR A 162 -3.11 -3.98 12.28
CA TYR A 162 -3.21 -2.56 12.61
C TYR A 162 -1.83 -1.90 12.48
N ALA A 163 -1.78 -0.72 11.88
CA ALA A 163 -0.58 0.09 11.74
C ALA A 163 -0.65 1.25 12.71
N GLU A 164 0.12 1.17 13.80
CA GLU A 164 -0.01 2.07 14.95
C GLU A 164 0.33 3.53 14.60
N ASN A 165 1.22 3.74 13.63
CA ASN A 165 1.66 5.06 13.17
C ASN A 165 0.83 5.58 11.98
N GLY A 166 -0.29 4.91 11.65
CA GLY A 166 -1.18 5.32 10.58
C GLY A 166 -0.54 5.23 9.19
N SER A 167 -0.96 6.13 8.29
CA SER A 167 -0.38 6.20 6.95
C SER A 167 1.01 6.84 6.98
N LEU A 168 1.83 6.56 5.96
CA LEU A 168 3.12 7.21 5.80
C LEU A 168 2.97 8.74 5.69
N ARG A 169 1.81 9.25 5.23
CA ARG A 169 1.55 10.69 5.26
C ARG A 169 1.52 11.21 6.69
N ASN A 170 0.71 10.59 7.55
CA ASN A 170 0.62 10.97 8.96
C ASN A 170 1.98 10.88 9.65
N TYR A 171 2.71 9.79 9.40
CA TYR A 171 4.04 9.59 9.99
C TYR A 171 5.05 10.65 9.55
N LEU A 172 5.06 11.04 8.27
CA LEU A 172 5.97 12.08 7.79
C LEU A 172 5.54 13.47 8.24
N ASP A 173 4.24 13.74 8.40
CA ASP A 173 3.78 15.00 8.97
C ASP A 173 4.37 15.19 10.38
N ASP A 174 4.46 14.14 11.21
CA ASP A 174 4.98 14.26 12.57
C ASP A 174 6.53 14.22 12.67
N CYS A 175 7.20 13.42 11.83
CA CYS A 175 8.60 13.03 12.06
C CYS A 175 9.57 13.32 10.89
N TYR A 176 9.17 14.02 9.83
CA TYR A 176 9.98 14.11 8.60
C TYR A 176 11.43 14.57 8.80
N ASN A 177 11.61 15.64 9.58
CA ASN A 177 12.92 16.26 9.80
C ASN A 177 13.87 15.36 10.60
N ASP A 178 13.34 14.35 11.29
CA ASP A 178 14.10 13.44 12.12
C ASP A 178 14.59 12.20 11.34
N LEU A 179 14.09 11.98 10.12
CA LEU A 179 14.46 10.81 9.32
C LEU A 179 15.81 10.96 8.63
N SER A 180 16.74 10.07 8.98
CA SER A 180 18.01 9.87 8.31
C SER A 180 17.83 9.32 6.89
N TRP A 181 18.85 9.49 6.04
CA TRP A 181 18.87 8.85 4.72
C TRP A 181 18.76 7.33 4.76
N LYS A 182 19.25 6.72 5.84
CA LYS A 182 19.13 5.28 6.06
C LYS A 182 17.67 4.88 6.22
N GLU A 183 16.91 5.54 7.09
CA GLU A 183 15.49 5.25 7.30
C GLU A 183 14.67 5.55 6.04
N LYS A 184 15.00 6.63 5.31
CA LYS A 184 14.38 6.94 4.01
C LYS A 184 14.61 5.82 2.98
N ILE A 185 15.81 5.27 2.89
CA ILE A 185 16.12 4.15 1.98
C ILE A 185 15.44 2.86 2.43
N GLU A 186 15.41 2.59 3.73
CA GLU A 186 14.70 1.42 4.29
C GLU A 186 13.22 1.47 3.93
N ASN A 187 12.56 2.60 4.13
CA ASN A 187 11.16 2.78 3.76
C ASN A 187 10.92 2.62 2.25
N LEU A 188 11.79 3.20 1.42
CA LEU A 188 11.67 3.05 -0.05
C LEU A 188 11.92 1.62 -0.52
N HIS A 189 12.89 0.93 0.10
CA HIS A 189 13.20 -0.46 -0.19
C HIS A 189 11.99 -1.35 0.10
N ASP A 190 11.36 -1.19 1.26
CA ASP A 190 10.19 -1.97 1.66
C ASP A 190 9.00 -1.73 0.71
N ILE A 191 8.74 -0.47 0.34
CA ILE A 191 7.70 -0.17 -0.65
C ILE A 191 8.02 -0.81 -2.01
N ALA A 192 9.29 -0.79 -2.45
CA ALA A 192 9.69 -1.40 -3.71
C ALA A 192 9.58 -2.93 -3.66
N ASP A 193 9.87 -3.55 -2.51
CA ASP A 193 9.72 -4.99 -2.27
C ASP A 193 8.25 -5.43 -2.33
N GLY A 194 7.36 -4.68 -1.67
CA GLY A 194 5.93 -4.90 -1.77
C GLY A 194 5.41 -4.73 -3.20
N LEU A 195 5.89 -3.72 -3.92
CA LEU A 195 5.46 -3.46 -5.30
C LEU A 195 5.97 -4.55 -6.26
N ASP A 196 7.20 -5.01 -6.09
CA ASP A 196 7.76 -6.13 -6.87
C ASP A 196 6.95 -7.40 -6.64
N GLN A 197 6.54 -7.69 -5.40
CA GLN A 197 5.68 -8.82 -5.09
C GLN A 197 4.32 -8.73 -5.80
N ILE A 198 3.69 -7.55 -5.82
CA ILE A 198 2.43 -7.32 -6.56
C ILE A 198 2.65 -7.62 -8.05
N HIS A 199 3.68 -7.02 -8.65
CA HIS A 199 3.97 -7.15 -10.07
C HIS A 199 4.38 -8.56 -10.49
N ALA A 200 5.12 -9.29 -9.64
CA ALA A 200 5.52 -10.68 -9.86
C ALA A 200 4.33 -11.67 -9.83
N ASN A 201 3.22 -11.28 -9.20
CA ASN A 201 1.96 -12.04 -9.21
C ASN A 201 1.03 -11.60 -10.35
N GLU A 202 1.55 -10.89 -11.34
CA GLU A 202 0.79 -10.35 -12.48
C GLU A 202 -0.38 -9.46 -12.05
N LEU A 203 -0.19 -8.69 -10.98
CA LEU A 203 -1.13 -7.69 -10.49
C LEU A 203 -0.59 -6.28 -10.72
N ILE A 204 -1.50 -5.30 -10.82
CA ILE A 204 -1.23 -3.87 -10.82
C ILE A 204 -2.04 -3.25 -9.68
N HIS A 205 -1.41 -2.43 -8.84
CA HIS A 205 -2.07 -1.82 -7.67
C HIS A 205 -3.07 -0.74 -8.07
N ARG A 206 -2.71 0.12 -9.04
CA ARG A 206 -3.54 1.16 -9.66
C ARG A 206 -3.93 2.36 -8.78
N ASP A 207 -3.58 2.33 -7.50
CA ASP A 207 -3.90 3.37 -6.52
C ASP A 207 -2.82 3.51 -5.45
N LEU A 208 -1.58 3.42 -5.92
CA LEU A 208 -0.41 3.44 -5.05
C LEU A 208 -0.07 4.89 -4.67
N HIS A 209 -0.45 5.33 -3.47
CA HIS A 209 -0.10 6.66 -2.96
C HIS A 209 0.34 6.61 -1.49
N ILE A 210 0.80 7.75 -0.96
CA ILE A 210 1.32 7.85 0.42
C ILE A 210 0.30 7.48 1.51
N GLY A 211 -0.99 7.68 1.22
CA GLY A 211 -2.10 7.29 2.11
C GLY A 211 -2.36 5.78 2.14
N ASN A 212 -1.96 5.06 1.08
CA ASN A 212 -2.03 3.60 0.97
C ASN A 212 -0.69 2.92 1.32
N ILE A 213 0.22 3.65 1.96
CA ILE A 213 1.37 3.08 2.67
C ILE A 213 1.15 3.27 4.15
N LEU A 214 1.26 2.20 4.92
CA LEU A 214 1.08 2.23 6.37
C LEU A 214 2.42 2.04 7.07
N HIS A 215 2.69 2.83 8.10
CA HIS A 215 3.88 2.70 8.92
C HIS A 215 3.59 1.79 10.12
N THR A 216 4.37 0.74 10.29
CA THR A 216 4.16 -0.32 11.32
C THR A 216 5.32 -0.36 12.31
N HIS A 217 5.07 -0.69 13.58
CA HIS A 217 6.12 -0.75 14.61
C HIS A 217 6.76 -2.16 14.78
N GLU A 218 8.02 -2.17 15.26
CA GLU A 218 9.04 -3.20 15.64
C GLU A 218 8.84 -4.72 15.44
N PHE A 219 7.65 -5.24 15.19
CA PHE A 219 7.40 -6.68 15.04
C PHE A 219 7.24 -7.15 13.59
N THR A 220 7.34 -6.22 12.64
CA THR A 220 7.39 -6.48 11.21
C THR A 220 8.84 -6.43 10.74
N PHE A 221 9.22 -7.32 9.82
CA PHE A 221 10.54 -7.29 9.17
C PHE A 221 10.71 -6.09 8.20
N SER A 222 9.81 -5.11 8.29
CA SER A 222 9.63 -3.98 7.40
C SER A 222 9.02 -2.81 8.19
N ASN A 223 9.47 -1.59 7.92
CA ASN A 223 9.00 -0.38 8.60
C ASN A 223 7.67 0.12 8.03
N VAL A 224 7.42 -0.16 6.75
CA VAL A 224 6.25 0.31 6.02
C VAL A 224 5.67 -0.78 5.13
N CYS A 225 4.36 -0.80 4.96
CA CYS A 225 3.70 -1.78 4.10
C CYS A 225 2.66 -1.15 3.20
N ILE A 226 2.45 -1.77 2.03
CA ILE A 226 1.40 -1.41 1.09
C ILE A 226 0.06 -1.98 1.57
N THR A 227 -1.00 -1.18 1.47
CA THR A 227 -2.39 -1.56 1.78
C THR A 227 -3.33 -1.23 0.63
N ASP A 228 -4.62 -1.55 0.80
CA ASP A 228 -5.72 -1.24 -0.10
C ASP A 228 -5.65 -1.86 -1.51
N MET A 229 -5.98 -3.15 -1.58
CA MET A 229 -6.00 -3.92 -2.83
C MET A 229 -7.35 -3.80 -3.58
N GLY A 230 -8.25 -2.90 -3.17
CA GLY A 230 -9.61 -2.80 -3.73
C GLY A 230 -9.65 -2.47 -5.23
N LEU A 231 -8.66 -1.71 -5.72
CA LEU A 231 -8.52 -1.37 -7.14
C LEU A 231 -7.56 -2.30 -7.91
N CYS A 232 -6.93 -3.25 -7.23
CA CYS A 232 -5.95 -4.16 -7.81
C CYS A 232 -6.60 -5.02 -8.90
N LYS A 233 -5.93 -5.14 -10.06
CA LYS A 233 -6.39 -5.97 -11.19
C LYS A 233 -5.24 -6.77 -11.81
N PRO A 234 -5.53 -7.88 -12.51
CA PRO A 234 -4.56 -8.58 -13.34
C PRO A 234 -3.89 -7.65 -14.35
N ALA A 235 -2.62 -7.89 -14.67
CA ALA A 235 -1.85 -7.05 -15.58
C ALA A 235 -2.34 -7.11 -17.04
N ASP A 236 -3.05 -8.16 -17.42
CA ASP A 236 -3.70 -8.34 -18.71
C ASP A 236 -5.16 -7.83 -18.73
N TYR A 237 -5.63 -7.20 -17.66
CA TYR A 237 -6.98 -6.65 -17.59
C TYR A 237 -7.16 -5.51 -18.59
N ILE A 238 -8.08 -5.71 -19.54
CA ILE A 238 -8.48 -4.69 -20.50
C ILE A 238 -9.80 -4.07 -20.03
N ALA A 239 -9.81 -2.75 -19.83
CA ALA A 239 -11.02 -2.03 -19.48
C ALA A 239 -12.04 -2.10 -20.63
N THR A 240 -13.31 -2.35 -20.29
CA THR A 240 -14.42 -2.31 -21.24
C THR A 240 -14.60 -0.90 -21.78
N GLU A 241 -15.19 -0.73 -22.97
CA GLU A 241 -15.42 0.61 -23.55
C GLU A 241 -16.19 1.56 -22.61
N SER A 242 -17.10 1.02 -21.79
CA SER A 242 -17.83 1.78 -20.77
C SER A 242 -16.98 2.27 -19.59
N THR A 243 -15.79 1.72 -19.37
CA THR A 243 -14.89 2.05 -18.24
C THR A 243 -13.56 2.70 -18.69
N LYS A 244 -13.31 2.81 -20.00
CA LYS A 244 -12.08 3.42 -20.54
C LYS A 244 -11.89 4.89 -20.15
N ASN A 245 -12.98 5.61 -19.91
CA ASN A 245 -12.95 7.04 -19.54
C ASN A 245 -13.06 7.25 -18.02
N SER A 246 -13.04 6.16 -17.24
CA SER A 246 -13.29 6.20 -15.81
C SER A 246 -11.99 5.90 -15.05
N THR A 247 -11.15 6.93 -14.85
CA THR A 247 -9.88 6.80 -14.13
C THR A 247 -10.10 6.95 -12.64
N TYR A 248 -9.62 5.99 -11.84
CA TYR A 248 -9.66 6.07 -10.38
C TYR A 248 -8.27 6.34 -9.82
N GLY A 249 -8.19 7.21 -8.83
CA GLY A 249 -6.97 7.42 -8.03
C GLY A 249 -6.87 8.83 -7.48
N VAL A 250 -5.72 9.14 -6.90
CA VAL A 250 -5.40 10.47 -6.35
C VAL A 250 -4.56 11.23 -7.37
N LEU A 251 -5.10 12.32 -7.93
CA LEU A 251 -4.62 12.99 -9.15
C LEU A 251 -3.09 13.16 -9.28
N PRO A 252 -2.34 13.62 -8.26
CA PRO A 252 -0.89 13.74 -8.35
C PRO A 252 -0.17 12.44 -8.68
N TYR A 253 -0.72 11.29 -8.27
CA TYR A 253 -0.11 9.96 -8.40
C TYR A 253 -0.45 9.24 -9.70
N ILE A 254 -1.29 9.81 -10.55
CA ILE A 254 -1.77 9.14 -11.75
C ILE A 254 -0.81 9.40 -12.90
N ALA A 255 -0.32 8.32 -13.50
CA ALA A 255 0.61 8.40 -14.63
C ALA A 255 -0.05 9.07 -15.86
N PRO A 256 0.73 9.80 -16.68
CA PRO A 256 0.18 10.64 -17.75
C PRO A 256 -0.57 9.85 -18.83
N GLU A 257 -0.16 8.61 -19.11
CA GLU A 257 -0.86 7.72 -20.04
C GLU A 257 -2.24 7.30 -19.52
N ILE A 258 -2.39 7.16 -18.20
CA ILE A 258 -3.66 6.80 -17.54
C ILE A 258 -4.62 7.98 -17.52
N LEU A 259 -4.12 9.20 -17.32
CA LEU A 259 -4.94 10.42 -17.48
C LEU A 259 -5.50 10.56 -18.89
N ARG A 260 -4.81 10.00 -19.89
CA ARG A 260 -5.23 9.95 -21.30
C ARG A 260 -6.14 8.77 -21.64
N GLY A 261 -6.58 8.00 -20.66
CA GLY A 261 -7.48 6.85 -20.87
C GLY A 261 -6.81 5.61 -21.46
N GLN A 262 -5.47 5.50 -21.39
CA GLN A 262 -4.80 4.24 -21.70
C GLN A 262 -5.02 3.23 -20.57
N ASN A 263 -4.88 1.94 -20.89
CA ASN A 263 -4.98 0.87 -19.90
C ASN A 263 -3.86 0.98 -18.86
N TYR A 264 -4.18 0.58 -17.62
CA TYR A 264 -3.19 0.49 -16.56
C TYR A 264 -2.11 -0.54 -16.90
N THR A 265 -0.86 -0.15 -16.66
CA THR A 265 0.31 -1.02 -16.78
C THR A 265 1.08 -1.04 -15.46
N LYS A 266 1.97 -2.02 -15.28
CA LYS A 266 2.91 -2.05 -14.15
C LYS A 266 3.73 -0.74 -14.07
N ALA A 267 4.04 -0.13 -15.21
CA ALA A 267 4.77 1.13 -15.29
C ALA A 267 3.99 2.33 -14.73
N ALA A 268 2.66 2.27 -14.66
CA ALA A 268 1.85 3.29 -13.99
C ALA A 268 2.10 3.30 -12.48
N ASP A 269 2.19 2.14 -11.83
CA ASP A 269 2.53 2.06 -10.40
C ASP A 269 3.95 2.58 -10.12
N ILE A 270 4.89 2.40 -11.06
CA ILE A 270 6.27 2.92 -10.95
C ILE A 270 6.29 4.45 -10.98
N TYR A 271 5.44 5.06 -11.81
CA TYR A 271 5.24 6.50 -11.79
C TYR A 271 4.73 6.98 -10.42
N SER A 272 3.70 6.30 -9.89
CA SER A 272 3.14 6.60 -8.57
C SER A 272 4.16 6.40 -7.43
N PHE A 273 5.03 5.39 -7.54
CA PHE A 273 6.15 5.15 -6.62
C PHE A 273 7.14 6.32 -6.59
N ALA A 274 7.49 6.88 -7.75
CA ALA A 274 8.46 7.97 -7.86
C ALA A 274 8.06 9.20 -7.02
N LEU A 275 6.76 9.48 -6.97
CA LEU A 275 6.22 10.60 -6.21
C LEU A 275 6.36 10.40 -4.71
N LYS A 276 6.54 9.16 -4.23
CA LYS A 276 6.84 8.88 -2.82
C LYS A 276 8.28 9.26 -2.45
N ILE A 277 9.23 9.09 -3.37
CA ILE A 277 10.59 9.62 -3.20
C ILE A 277 10.54 11.17 -3.10
N CYS A 278 9.54 11.78 -3.74
CA CYS A 278 9.35 13.23 -3.85
C CYS A 278 8.36 13.84 -2.82
N GLN A 279 8.15 13.21 -1.65
CA GLN A 279 7.23 13.70 -0.61
C GLN A 279 5.75 13.83 -1.05
N GLY A 280 5.34 13.20 -2.15
CA GLY A 280 3.94 13.17 -2.59
C GLY A 280 3.42 14.47 -3.24
N VAL A 281 4.29 15.43 -3.55
CA VAL A 281 3.97 16.64 -4.32
C VAL A 281 4.74 16.59 -5.64
N ARG A 282 4.25 17.31 -6.67
CA ARG A 282 5.03 17.58 -7.89
C ARG A 282 6.39 18.13 -7.45
N PRO A 283 7.51 17.47 -7.83
CA PRO A 283 8.75 17.50 -7.04
C PRO A 283 9.21 18.93 -6.80
N ARG A 284 9.17 19.38 -5.54
CA ARG A 284 9.98 20.47 -4.99
C ARG A 284 10.62 19.90 -3.73
N PHE A 285 11.93 19.69 -3.77
CA PHE A 285 12.68 19.34 -2.58
C PHE A 285 13.07 20.63 -1.89
N ASP A 286 12.58 20.82 -0.67
CA ASP A 286 13.03 21.89 0.21
C ASP A 286 14.38 21.55 0.88
N ILE A 287 14.99 20.42 0.49
CA ILE A 287 16.29 19.92 0.95
C ILE A 287 17.18 19.52 -0.24
N LYS A 288 18.50 19.53 -0.04
CA LYS A 288 19.45 18.87 -0.94
C LYS A 288 19.20 17.36 -0.91
N VAL A 289 19.06 16.77 -2.09
CA VAL A 289 18.87 15.33 -2.30
C VAL A 289 20.04 14.77 -3.10
N PRO A 290 20.59 13.59 -2.75
CA PRO A 290 21.67 12.97 -3.51
C PRO A 290 21.26 12.74 -4.97
N GLN A 291 22.18 13.02 -5.90
CA GLN A 291 21.90 13.02 -7.33
C GLN A 291 21.50 11.63 -7.87
N LEU A 292 21.97 10.56 -7.22
CA LEU A 292 21.54 9.20 -7.53
C LEU A 292 20.03 8.99 -7.32
N PHE A 293 19.43 9.59 -6.29
CA PHE A 293 17.98 9.55 -6.10
C PHE A 293 17.26 10.38 -7.15
N VAL A 294 17.76 11.58 -7.45
CA VAL A 294 17.20 12.44 -8.50
C VAL A 294 17.19 11.70 -9.84
N HIS A 295 18.25 10.96 -10.16
CA HIS A 295 18.33 10.14 -11.35
C HIS A 295 17.30 9.00 -11.34
N LEU A 296 17.15 8.26 -10.23
CA LEU A 296 16.15 7.20 -10.10
C LEU A 296 14.73 7.75 -10.27
N ILE A 297 14.42 8.89 -9.64
CA ILE A 297 13.13 9.58 -9.75
C ILE A 297 12.83 9.94 -11.20
N LYS A 298 13.79 10.54 -11.92
CA LYS A 298 13.63 10.92 -13.33
C LYS A 298 13.27 9.72 -14.19
N ARG A 299 13.95 8.59 -13.98
CA ARG A 299 13.65 7.35 -14.69
C ARG A 299 12.24 6.85 -14.40
N CYS A 300 11.78 6.91 -13.15
CA CYS A 300 10.45 6.47 -12.77
C CYS A 300 9.33 7.42 -13.26
N LEU A 301 9.62 8.72 -13.41
CA LEU A 301 8.69 9.75 -13.89
C LEU A 301 8.69 9.95 -15.41
N ASP A 302 9.39 9.12 -16.19
CA ASP A 302 9.48 9.29 -17.65
C ASP A 302 8.07 9.28 -18.29
N ALA A 303 7.81 10.28 -19.12
CA ALA A 303 6.57 10.42 -19.88
C ALA A 303 6.29 9.19 -20.76
N ASN A 304 7.34 8.55 -21.29
CA ASN A 304 7.23 7.29 -21.99
C ASN A 304 7.33 6.13 -20.98
N GLN A 305 6.22 5.42 -20.78
CA GLN A 305 6.15 4.29 -19.84
C GLN A 305 7.17 3.17 -20.13
N LEU A 306 7.64 3.01 -21.39
CA LEU A 306 8.63 1.98 -21.76
C LEU A 306 10.03 2.29 -21.24
N ASN A 307 10.32 3.56 -20.91
CA ASN A 307 11.60 3.98 -20.35
C ASN A 307 11.65 3.83 -18.82
N ARG A 308 10.50 3.61 -18.17
CA ARG A 308 10.44 3.46 -16.71
C ARG A 308 11.05 2.12 -16.29
N PRO A 309 11.79 2.07 -15.16
CA PRO A 309 12.32 0.82 -14.63
C PRO A 309 11.18 -0.09 -14.16
N THR A 310 11.44 -1.39 -14.05
CA THR A 310 10.51 -2.32 -13.39
C THR A 310 10.61 -2.22 -11.87
N ALA A 311 9.60 -2.71 -11.13
CA ALA A 311 9.67 -2.77 -9.67
C ALA A 311 10.89 -3.56 -9.18
N SER A 312 11.19 -4.69 -9.82
CA SER A 312 12.39 -5.48 -9.56
C SER A 312 13.69 -4.71 -9.76
N GLU A 313 13.77 -3.88 -10.80
CA GLU A 313 14.96 -3.05 -11.03
C GLU A 313 15.11 -2.00 -9.91
N VAL A 314 14.03 -1.32 -9.55
CA VAL A 314 14.01 -0.33 -8.46
C VAL A 314 14.40 -0.98 -7.13
N LEU A 315 13.83 -2.14 -6.80
CA LEU A 315 14.15 -2.92 -5.61
C LEU A 315 15.64 -3.28 -5.58
N ASN A 316 16.20 -3.74 -6.69
CA ASN A 316 17.62 -4.09 -6.77
C ASN A 316 18.54 -2.88 -6.56
N ILE A 317 18.17 -1.70 -7.05
CA ILE A 317 18.92 -0.45 -6.81
C ILE A 317 18.87 -0.09 -5.32
N LEU A 318 17.67 -0.05 -4.73
CA LEU A 318 17.49 0.32 -3.32
C LEU A 318 18.13 -0.68 -2.37
N LYS A 319 18.08 -1.98 -2.70
CA LYS A 319 18.74 -3.03 -1.92
C LYS A 319 20.26 -2.87 -1.89
N LYS A 320 20.88 -2.45 -3.00
CA LYS A 320 22.32 -2.13 -3.03
C LYS A 320 22.62 -0.96 -2.11
N TRP A 321 21.87 0.14 -2.23
CA TRP A 321 22.03 1.33 -1.38
C TRP A 321 21.83 1.03 0.11
N TRP A 322 20.84 0.19 0.43
CA TRP A 322 20.59 -0.28 1.79
C TRP A 322 21.77 -1.09 2.36
N ILE A 323 22.35 -2.01 1.57
CA ILE A 323 23.53 -2.79 1.97
C ILE A 323 24.75 -1.88 2.17
N GLU A 324 24.98 -0.93 1.26
CA GLU A 324 26.09 0.03 1.35
C GLU A 324 26.01 0.84 2.65
N LEU A 325 24.82 1.35 3.00
CA LEU A 325 24.63 2.12 4.23
C LEU A 325 24.83 1.30 5.50
N ARG A 326 24.44 0.02 5.51
CA ARG A 326 24.67 -0.85 6.68
C ARG A 326 26.12 -1.24 6.88
N LYS A 327 26.93 -1.16 5.83
CA LYS A 327 28.36 -1.51 5.84
C LYS A 327 29.27 -0.28 5.71
N ALA A 328 28.74 0.91 5.94
CA ALA A 328 29.47 2.17 5.75
C ALA A 328 30.74 2.29 6.61
N GLU A 329 30.84 1.54 7.71
CA GLU A 329 32.04 1.46 8.56
C GLU A 329 33.10 0.46 8.07
N GLU A 330 32.76 -0.42 7.12
CA GLU A 330 33.59 -1.56 6.69
C GLU A 330 34.04 -1.48 5.21
N ILE A 331 33.46 -0.58 4.41
CA ILE A 331 33.69 -0.49 2.96
C ILE A 331 34.31 0.87 2.61
N GLU A 332 35.14 0.89 1.55
CA GLU A 332 35.57 2.13 0.90
C GLU A 332 34.36 3.00 0.53
N GLU A 333 34.49 4.31 0.74
CA GLU A 333 33.38 5.25 0.65
C GLU A 333 32.74 5.26 -0.76
N THR A 334 31.51 4.76 -0.85
CA THR A 334 30.75 4.69 -2.11
C THR A 334 30.26 6.07 -2.55
N GLU A 335 29.96 6.22 -3.84
CA GLU A 335 29.44 7.47 -4.41
C GLU A 335 28.15 7.93 -3.72
N LEU A 336 27.27 7.00 -3.37
CA LEU A 336 26.05 7.30 -2.61
C LEU A 336 26.38 7.92 -1.25
N LEU A 337 27.31 7.32 -0.51
CA LEU A 337 27.70 7.81 0.81
C LEU A 337 28.29 9.23 0.74
N LYS A 338 29.08 9.53 -0.29
CA LYS A 338 29.62 10.88 -0.53
C LYS A 338 28.51 11.89 -0.73
N GLN A 339 27.56 11.59 -1.62
CA GLN A 339 26.44 12.49 -1.91
C GLN A 339 25.49 12.67 -0.72
N ILE A 340 25.30 11.62 0.09
CA ILE A 340 24.52 11.71 1.35
C ILE A 340 25.22 12.65 2.34
N LYS A 341 26.52 12.48 2.58
CA LYS A 341 27.28 13.36 3.49
C LYS A 341 27.26 14.82 3.04
N GLU A 342 27.36 15.06 1.73
CA GLU A 342 27.26 16.40 1.16
C GLU A 342 25.86 16.99 1.38
N ALA A 343 24.81 16.22 1.08
CA ALA A 343 23.43 16.63 1.28
C ALA A 343 23.14 16.97 2.75
N ASP A 344 23.55 16.11 3.69
CA ASP A 344 23.37 16.33 5.12
C ASP A 344 24.12 17.57 5.60
N LYS A 345 25.35 17.81 5.12
CA LYS A 345 26.11 19.02 5.46
C LYS A 345 25.39 20.29 4.99
N ILE A 346 24.85 20.30 3.77
CA ILE A 346 24.12 21.45 3.22
C ILE A 346 22.81 21.67 3.98
N ASN A 347 22.04 20.60 4.18
CA ASN A 347 20.75 20.65 4.85
C ASN A 347 20.90 21.13 6.30
N ASN A 348 21.89 20.64 7.04
CA ASN A 348 22.14 21.06 8.41
C ASN A 348 22.61 22.51 8.54
N ASN A 349 23.36 23.04 7.56
CA ASN A 349 23.79 24.44 7.56
C ASN A 349 22.63 25.41 7.28
N ASN A 350 21.65 25.01 6.47
CA ASN A 350 20.47 25.84 6.16
C ASN A 350 19.47 25.94 7.32
N ILE A 351 19.50 25.00 8.29
CA ILE A 351 18.66 25.02 9.49
C ILE A 351 19.03 26.17 10.45
N GLN A 352 20.21 26.79 10.33
CA GLN A 352 20.61 27.95 11.16
C GLN A 352 19.91 29.27 10.77
N ILE A 353 19.15 29.33 9.68
CA ILE A 353 18.29 30.47 9.37
C ILE A 353 16.94 30.21 10.02
N ASN A 354 16.69 30.85 11.17
CA ASN A 354 15.45 30.82 11.97
C ASN A 354 14.17 30.79 11.11
N ILE A 355 13.67 29.58 10.83
CA ILE A 355 12.26 29.33 10.56
C ILE A 355 11.77 28.56 11.79
N PRO A 356 10.71 29.03 12.48
CA PRO A 356 10.17 28.32 13.63
C PRO A 356 9.91 26.86 13.28
N SER A 357 10.26 25.97 14.20
CA SER A 357 10.18 24.51 14.10
C SER A 357 8.75 23.96 14.02
N THR A 358 7.82 24.70 13.41
CA THR A 358 6.60 24.11 12.89
C THR A 358 7.01 23.25 11.71
N CYS A 359 6.94 21.93 11.90
CA CYS A 359 6.53 20.96 10.89
C CYS A 359 6.07 21.66 9.61
N LEU A 360 6.66 21.35 8.45
CA LEU A 360 6.18 21.81 7.14
C LEU A 360 4.71 21.44 7.00
N SER A 361 3.82 22.28 7.54
CA SER A 361 2.39 22.14 7.47
C SER A 361 2.09 22.53 6.03
N TYR A 362 2.00 21.53 5.17
CA TYR A 362 1.45 21.73 3.86
C TYR A 362 0.04 22.30 4.08
N GLU A 363 -0.15 23.60 3.81
CA GLU A 363 -1.47 24.19 3.70
C GLU A 363 -2.12 23.58 2.46
N THR A 364 -2.72 22.41 2.66
CA THR A 364 -3.58 21.83 1.65
C THR A 364 -4.73 22.79 1.42
N HIS A 365 -4.94 23.17 0.16
CA HIS A 365 -6.10 23.99 -0.19
C HIS A 365 -7.35 23.29 0.32
N SER A 366 -8.27 24.01 0.96
CA SER A 366 -9.46 23.41 1.60
C SER A 366 -10.34 22.59 0.64
N GLU A 367 -10.22 22.84 -0.66
CA GLU A 367 -10.93 22.12 -1.74
C GLU A 367 -10.13 20.95 -2.34
N ALA A 368 -8.89 20.72 -1.89
CA ALA A 368 -8.05 19.66 -2.42
C ALA A 368 -8.52 18.27 -1.94
N ILE A 369 -8.79 17.39 -2.89
CA ILE A 369 -9.27 16.03 -2.64
C ILE A 369 -8.09 15.05 -2.70
N TYR A 370 -7.76 14.44 -1.55
CA TYR A 370 -6.67 13.46 -1.40
C TYR A 370 -7.14 12.02 -1.26
N THR A 371 -8.41 11.77 -1.57
CA THR A 371 -9.00 10.43 -1.61
C THR A 371 -9.23 10.01 -3.05
N SER A 372 -9.07 8.73 -3.33
CA SER A 372 -9.30 8.16 -4.66
C SER A 372 -10.74 8.42 -5.11
N ARG A 373 -10.88 8.98 -6.30
CA ARG A 373 -12.18 9.28 -6.91
C ARG A 373 -12.13 9.05 -8.41
N LEU A 374 -13.32 9.04 -9.01
CA LEU A 374 -13.45 8.99 -10.45
C LEU A 374 -13.03 10.31 -11.10
N LEU A 375 -12.21 10.22 -12.14
CA LEU A 375 -11.69 11.33 -12.93
C LEU A 375 -11.94 11.05 -14.41
N ASN A 376 -12.36 12.08 -15.14
CA ASN A 376 -12.64 12.00 -16.56
C ASN A 376 -12.07 13.25 -17.26
N PHE A 377 -11.10 13.05 -18.15
CA PHE A 377 -10.46 14.10 -18.94
C PHE A 377 -10.59 13.77 -20.43
N ASN A 378 -10.99 14.74 -21.23
CA ASN A 378 -11.07 14.60 -22.68
C ASN A 378 -9.91 15.36 -23.34
N ASN A 379 -9.27 14.74 -24.34
CA ASN A 379 -8.33 15.38 -25.27
C ASN A 379 -7.08 16.04 -24.64
N LEU A 380 -6.41 15.36 -23.70
CA LEU A 380 -5.13 15.84 -23.15
C LEU A 380 -3.99 15.77 -24.19
N PRO A 381 -3.02 16.70 -24.18
CA PRO A 381 -1.88 16.71 -25.10
C PRO A 381 -0.92 15.53 -24.86
N GLU A 382 -0.04 15.23 -25.83
CA GLU A 382 0.99 14.18 -25.67
C GLU A 382 1.90 14.50 -24.49
N PRO A 383 2.11 13.55 -23.56
CA PRO A 383 3.03 13.75 -22.45
C PRO A 383 4.44 13.97 -22.97
N LYS A 384 5.09 15.02 -22.48
CA LYS A 384 6.50 15.29 -22.78
C LYS A 384 7.29 15.35 -21.47
N ASN A 385 8.48 14.78 -21.49
CA ASN A 385 9.44 15.01 -20.43
C ASN A 385 9.73 16.51 -20.36
N SER A 386 9.80 17.06 -19.15
CA SER A 386 10.19 18.46 -18.99
C SER A 386 11.62 18.65 -19.49
N ASP A 387 11.81 19.50 -20.50
CA ASP A 387 13.12 19.68 -21.14
C ASP A 387 14.20 20.27 -20.19
N ASP A 388 13.78 20.90 -19.08
CA ASP A 388 14.69 21.71 -18.24
C ASP A 388 14.42 21.77 -16.72
N TYR A 389 13.53 20.95 -16.14
CA TYR A 389 13.25 21.10 -14.69
C TYR A 389 14.47 20.81 -13.77
N TYR A 390 15.43 20.01 -14.25
CA TYR A 390 16.57 19.54 -13.45
C TYR A 390 17.95 19.72 -14.10
N LYS A 391 18.03 20.40 -15.26
CA LYS A 391 19.31 20.72 -15.89
C LYS A 391 19.94 21.99 -15.32
N GLN A 392 19.10 22.86 -14.76
CA GLN A 392 19.49 24.18 -14.27
C GLN A 392 19.55 24.27 -12.73
N TYR A 393 19.09 23.24 -12.02
CA TYR A 393 18.85 23.29 -10.58
C TYR A 393 19.39 22.04 -9.86
N ASP A 394 20.53 22.21 -9.19
CA ASP A 394 21.08 21.23 -8.25
C ASP A 394 20.28 21.14 -6.94
N ASN A 395 19.26 21.99 -6.78
CA ASN A 395 18.25 22.02 -5.72
C ASN A 395 16.93 22.52 -6.33
N ILE A 396 15.81 21.82 -6.11
CA ILE A 396 14.52 22.10 -6.78
C ILE A 396 13.81 23.37 -6.24
N ILE A 397 14.46 24.13 -5.36
CA ILE A 397 13.93 25.39 -4.86
C ILE A 397 14.21 26.49 -5.89
N SER A 398 13.34 26.62 -6.90
CA SER A 398 13.22 27.84 -7.69
C SER A 398 11.83 28.42 -7.46
N THR A 399 11.79 29.53 -6.72
CA THR A 399 10.60 30.34 -6.41
C THR A 399 9.95 30.97 -7.64
N GLU A 400 10.65 31.02 -8.79
CA GLU A 400 10.20 31.74 -10.00
C GLU A 400 9.12 31.03 -10.81
N TYR A 401 8.81 29.75 -10.53
CA TYR A 401 7.74 29.02 -11.21
C TYR A 401 6.43 28.91 -10.43
N SER A 402 6.33 29.52 -9.24
CA SER A 402 5.07 29.54 -8.47
C SER A 402 4.00 30.45 -9.08
N GLU A 403 4.39 31.46 -9.87
CA GLU A 403 3.45 32.40 -10.48
C GLU A 403 2.88 31.93 -11.84
N ASN A 404 3.55 30.99 -12.54
CA ASN A 404 3.22 30.64 -13.93
C ASN A 404 2.43 29.32 -14.10
N LEU A 405 1.91 28.72 -13.02
CA LEU A 405 0.95 27.60 -13.09
C LEU A 405 -0.47 28.04 -12.77
N GLN A 406 -0.91 29.18 -13.31
CA GLN A 406 -2.33 29.34 -13.60
C GLN A 406 -2.65 28.48 -14.82
N ILE A 407 -2.92 27.19 -14.57
CA ILE A 407 -3.75 26.42 -15.51
C ILE A 407 -5.12 27.09 -15.45
N ASP A 408 -5.58 27.63 -16.57
CA ASP A 408 -6.91 28.19 -16.68
C ASP A 408 -7.95 27.06 -16.58
N ILE A 409 -8.33 26.72 -15.34
CA ILE A 409 -9.29 25.65 -15.02
C ILE A 409 -10.64 25.92 -15.69
N SER A 410 -10.92 27.16 -16.10
CA SER A 410 -12.14 27.51 -16.83
C SER A 410 -12.30 26.82 -18.19
N GLN A 411 -11.20 26.26 -18.75
CA GLN A 411 -11.24 25.49 -20.00
C GLN A 411 -11.45 23.98 -19.80
N LEU A 412 -11.33 23.46 -18.58
CA LEU A 412 -11.60 22.05 -18.28
C LEU A 412 -13.10 21.89 -17.97
N LYS A 413 -13.87 21.42 -18.95
CA LYS A 413 -15.25 20.98 -18.72
C LYS A 413 -15.23 19.72 -17.84
N ILE A 414 -15.35 19.91 -16.53
CA ILE A 414 -15.68 18.85 -15.58
C ILE A 414 -17.18 18.61 -15.73
N ASN A 415 -17.57 17.46 -16.27
CA ASN A 415 -18.97 17.03 -16.26
C ASN A 415 -19.23 16.36 -14.91
N ASP A 416 -19.87 17.09 -13.99
CA ASP A 416 -20.45 16.52 -12.79
C ASP A 416 -21.81 15.89 -13.12
N ASP A 417 -21.80 14.62 -13.54
CA ASP A 417 -23.03 13.82 -13.57
C ASP A 417 -23.30 13.29 -12.15
N GLN A 418 -23.76 14.16 -11.26
CA GLN A 418 -24.54 13.74 -10.09
C GLN A 418 -26.03 13.90 -10.44
N ASN A 419 -26.66 12.76 -10.76
CA ASN A 419 -28.12 12.68 -10.86
C ASN A 419 -28.75 12.96 -9.50
N ASP A 420 -29.25 14.18 -9.34
CA ASP A 420 -30.21 14.62 -8.33
C ASP A 420 -31.59 14.01 -8.66
N GLU A 421 -31.87 12.79 -8.17
CA GLU A 421 -33.24 12.30 -8.00
C GLU A 421 -33.60 12.28 -6.51
N SER A 422 -33.88 13.46 -5.94
CA SER A 422 -34.64 13.55 -4.69
C SER A 422 -35.27 14.93 -4.46
N LYS A 423 -36.12 15.42 -5.38
CA LYS A 423 -37.11 16.47 -5.04
C LYS A 423 -38.45 16.24 -5.75
N SER A 424 -39.52 16.59 -5.03
CA SER A 424 -40.96 16.38 -5.29
C SER A 424 -41.43 14.97 -4.87
N GLU A 425 -42.40 14.77 -3.98
CA GLU A 425 -43.52 15.60 -3.54
C GLU A 425 -43.91 15.25 -2.09
N LYS A 426 -44.16 16.26 -1.23
CA LYS A 426 -45.22 16.24 -0.19
C LYS A 426 -45.66 17.66 0.17
N SER A 427 -46.99 17.83 0.20
CA SER A 427 -47.87 18.96 0.61
C SER A 427 -48.60 19.57 -0.59
N PHE A 428 -49.93 19.51 -0.74
CA PHE A 428 -51.06 19.21 0.16
C PHE A 428 -51.98 18.14 -0.41
#